data_AF-A0A3E2TS84-F1
#
_entry.id   AF-A0A3E2TS84-F1
#
_cell.length_a   1.000
_cell.length_b   1.000
_cell.length_c   1.000
_cell.angle_alpha   90.00
_cell.angle_beta   90.00
_cell.angle_gamma   90.00
#
_symmetry.space_group_name_H-M   'P 1'
#
loop_
_entity.id
_entity.type
_entity.pdbx_description
1 polymer ?
#
loop_
_entity_poly.entity_id
_entity_poly.type
_entity_poly.pdbx_seq_one_letter_code
_entity_poly.pdbx_strand_id
1 'polypeptide(L)'
;MVITKCGRRAYVAAKYMAIFCTGGLAMIIPLLLNLLLTALFIPMIRPFPSFIDMYGVTSYDLMSELYFNHPLWYIFSYILLDFIFDGLIACLAFVFSAFVKYKVLSVILPMFVCLGINYIENFIYTDPSGHLYHELSPLYFLRAVSTVYPASWNIILTEGCILLFVLCVMGVKEAHCEIY
;
A
#
# COMPACT_ATOMS: atom_id res chain seq x y z
N MET A 1 31.03 2.54 13.94
CA MET A 1 31.39 1.43 13.03
C MET A 1 30.63 0.17 13.49
N VAL A 2 29.37 0.00 13.05
CA VAL A 2 28.52 -1.16 13.41
C VAL A 2 28.70 -2.31 12.41
N ILE A 3 29.22 -1.99 11.22
CA ILE A 3 29.42 -2.88 10.07
C ILE A 3 30.51 -3.94 10.32
N THR A 4 31.39 -3.73 11.30
CA THR A 4 32.48 -4.68 11.62
C THR A 4 32.07 -5.81 12.57
N LYS A 5 30.89 -5.72 13.21
CA LYS A 5 30.39 -6.77 14.12
C LYS A 5 29.23 -7.59 13.55
N CYS A 6 28.43 -7.03 12.66
CA CYS A 6 27.33 -7.73 12.00
C CYS A 6 27.66 -7.96 10.52
N GLY A 7 27.40 -9.17 10.00
CA GLY A 7 27.59 -9.47 8.59
C GLY A 7 26.84 -8.49 7.68
N ARG A 8 27.45 -8.13 6.55
CA ARG A 8 26.94 -7.15 5.58
C ARG A 8 25.46 -7.35 5.20
N ARG A 9 25.06 -8.60 4.95
CA ARG A 9 23.68 -8.96 4.61
C ARG A 9 22.70 -8.69 5.77
N ALA A 10 23.12 -8.94 7.00
CA ALA A 10 22.30 -8.67 8.18
C ALA A 10 22.11 -7.17 8.41
N TYR A 11 23.13 -6.35 8.12
CA TYR A 11 23.02 -4.89 8.20
C TYR A 11 22.02 -4.34 7.19
N VAL A 12 22.12 -4.75 5.92
CA VAL A 12 21.19 -4.31 4.87
C VAL A 12 19.78 -4.80 5.19
N ALA A 13 19.59 -6.06 5.57
CA ALA A 13 18.27 -6.58 5.95
C ALA A 13 17.65 -5.81 7.13
N ALA A 14 18.43 -5.53 8.18
CA ALA A 14 17.97 -4.74 9.33
C ALA A 14 17.57 -3.30 8.92
N LYS A 15 18.30 -2.70 7.98
CA LYS A 15 18.00 -1.37 7.44
C LYS A 15 16.65 -1.36 6.70
N TYR A 16 16.41 -2.34 5.82
CA TYR A 16 15.13 -2.48 5.12
C TYR A 16 13.98 -2.74 6.10
N MET A 17 14.18 -3.61 7.09
CA MET A 17 13.16 -3.86 8.13
C MET A 17 12.83 -2.61 8.94
N ALA A 18 13.85 -1.83 9.32
CA ALA A 18 13.63 -0.58 10.04
C ALA A 18 12.80 0.40 9.19
N ILE A 19 13.14 0.55 7.91
CA ILE A 19 12.43 1.44 6.99
C ILE A 19 10.98 0.98 6.78
N PHE A 20 10.77 -0.31 6.53
CA PHE A 20 9.46 -0.93 6.38
C PHE A 20 8.56 -0.64 7.60
N CYS A 21 9.07 -0.91 8.81
CA CYS A 21 8.33 -0.65 10.05
C CYS A 21 8.04 0.84 10.23
N THR A 22 9.00 1.73 9.96
CA THR A 22 8.78 3.18 10.10
C THR A 22 7.81 3.74 9.07
N GLY A 23 7.84 3.26 7.82
CA GLY A 23 6.90 3.64 6.77
C GLY A 23 5.48 3.21 7.13
N GLY A 24 5.27 1.92 7.35
CA GLY A 24 3.96 1.40 7.71
C GLY A 24 3.38 2.05 8.99
N LEU A 25 4.21 2.31 10.01
CA LEU A 25 3.75 3.04 11.21
C LEU A 25 3.36 4.49 10.92
N ALA A 26 4.08 5.18 10.03
CA ALA A 26 3.76 6.56 9.64
C ALA A 26 2.36 6.67 9.03
N MET A 27 1.88 5.62 8.34
CA MET A 27 0.52 5.54 7.80
C MET A 27 -0.52 5.03 8.81
N ILE A 28 -0.19 4.02 9.62
CA ILE A 28 -1.11 3.48 10.64
C ILE A 28 -1.51 4.55 11.67
N ILE A 29 -0.56 5.36 12.16
CA ILE A 29 -0.82 6.31 13.25
C ILE A 29 -1.96 7.30 12.92
N PRO A 30 -1.94 8.03 11.78
CA PRO A 30 -3.04 8.92 11.43
C PRO A 30 -4.34 8.16 11.16
N LEU A 31 -4.28 6.94 10.61
CA LEU A 31 -5.46 6.12 10.32
C LEU A 31 -6.15 5.64 11.61
N LEU A 32 -5.38 5.19 12.61
CA LEU A 32 -5.89 4.83 13.94
C LEU A 32 -6.46 6.04 14.67
N LEU A 33 -5.81 7.20 14.57
CA LEU A 33 -6.33 8.44 15.13
C LEU A 33 -7.66 8.81 14.49
N ASN A 34 -7.77 8.72 13.16
CA ASN A 34 -9.00 8.95 12.42
C ASN A 34 -10.12 7.99 12.87
N LEU A 35 -9.81 6.71 13.03
CA LEU A 35 -10.75 5.71 13.54
C LEU A 35 -11.23 6.02 14.95
N LEU A 36 -10.31 6.37 15.87
CA LEU A 36 -10.63 6.70 17.25
C LEU A 36 -11.52 7.94 17.33
N LEU A 37 -11.18 8.99 16.60
CA LEU A 37 -11.98 10.21 16.54
C LEU A 37 -13.38 9.93 15.98
N THR A 38 -13.48 9.13 14.91
CA THR A 38 -14.77 8.75 14.32
C THR A 38 -15.62 7.95 15.31
N ALA A 39 -15.01 7.03 16.07
CA ALA A 39 -15.69 6.21 17.08
C ALA A 39 -16.23 7.02 18.27
N LEU A 40 -15.71 8.23 18.53
CA LEU A 40 -16.24 9.12 19.58
C LEU A 40 -17.57 9.78 19.18
N PHE A 41 -17.77 10.04 17.89
CA PHE A 41 -18.95 10.76 17.39
C PHE A 41 -19.99 9.84 16.75
N ILE A 42 -19.55 8.76 16.11
CA ILE A 42 -20.40 7.87 15.33
C ILE A 42 -20.47 6.51 16.03
N PRO A 43 -21.66 6.11 16.52
CA PRO A 43 -21.82 4.79 17.12
C PRO A 43 -21.64 3.70 16.06
N MET A 44 -21.04 2.59 16.47
CA MET A 44 -20.82 1.45 15.59
C MET A 44 -22.13 0.73 15.28
N ILE A 45 -22.72 1.07 14.14
CA ILE A 45 -23.94 0.44 13.63
C ILE A 45 -23.53 -0.48 12.47
N ARG A 46 -24.16 -1.66 12.39
CA ARG A 46 -23.95 -2.56 11.25
C ARG A 46 -24.55 -1.92 10.00
N PRO A 47 -23.78 -1.78 8.92
CA PRO A 47 -24.30 -1.18 7.69
C PRO A 47 -25.40 -2.08 7.13
N PHE A 48 -26.54 -1.49 6.77
CA PHE A 48 -27.61 -2.22 6.10
C PHE A 48 -27.37 -2.23 4.58
N PRO A 49 -27.46 -3.39 3.90
CA PRO A 49 -27.25 -3.49 2.45
C PRO A 49 -28.20 -2.63 1.62
N SER A 50 -29.31 -2.18 2.19
CA SER A 50 -30.30 -1.35 1.51
C SER A 50 -29.88 0.10 1.30
N PHE A 51 -28.79 0.57 1.94
CA PHE A 51 -28.27 1.94 1.80
C PHE A 51 -26.91 1.98 1.09
N ILE A 52 -26.74 1.20 0.02
CA ILE A 52 -25.52 1.14 -0.80
C ILE A 52 -25.05 2.54 -1.23
N ASP A 53 -25.96 3.41 -1.66
CA ASP A 53 -25.64 4.78 -2.13
C ASP A 53 -25.05 5.67 -1.02
N MET A 54 -25.31 5.36 0.25
CA MET A 54 -24.86 6.15 1.40
C MET A 54 -23.53 5.61 1.97
N TYR A 55 -23.26 4.32 1.81
CA TYR A 55 -22.04 3.67 2.32
C TYR A 55 -20.93 3.52 1.26
N GLY A 56 -21.27 3.55 -0.02
CA GLY A 56 -20.30 3.42 -1.12
C GLY A 56 -19.69 2.04 -1.30
N VAL A 57 -20.04 1.05 -0.46
CA VAL A 57 -19.58 -0.34 -0.56
C VAL A 57 -20.69 -1.19 -1.16
N THR A 58 -20.41 -1.79 -2.30
CA THR A 58 -21.29 -2.70 -3.03
C THR A 58 -20.93 -4.17 -2.77
N SER A 59 -21.85 -5.10 -3.07
CA SER A 59 -21.61 -6.53 -2.89
C SER A 59 -20.45 -7.08 -3.74
N TYR A 60 -20.03 -6.36 -4.78
CA TYR A 60 -18.93 -6.73 -5.66
C TYR A 60 -17.56 -6.27 -5.15
N ASP A 61 -17.53 -5.45 -4.10
CA ASP A 61 -16.28 -4.91 -3.56
C ASP A 61 -15.51 -5.93 -2.72
N LEU A 62 -14.19 -5.71 -2.64
CA LEU A 62 -13.27 -6.55 -1.91
C LEU A 62 -13.72 -6.64 -0.44
N MET A 63 -13.90 -7.87 0.05
CA MET A 63 -14.28 -8.16 1.44
C MET A 63 -15.63 -7.54 1.88
N SER A 64 -16.54 -7.28 0.93
CA SER A 64 -17.89 -6.74 1.18
C SER A 64 -18.70 -7.58 2.19
N GLU A 65 -18.59 -8.92 2.14
CA GLU A 65 -19.23 -9.81 3.13
C GLU A 65 -18.75 -9.55 4.56
N LEU A 66 -17.47 -9.21 4.73
CA LEU A 66 -16.88 -8.91 6.03
C LEU A 66 -17.36 -7.55 6.53
N TYR A 67 -17.54 -6.58 5.64
CA TYR A 67 -18.09 -5.25 5.96
C TYR A 67 -19.49 -5.34 6.56
N PHE A 68 -20.39 -6.13 5.94
CA PHE A 68 -21.78 -6.25 6.41
C PHE A 68 -21.94 -7.11 7.66
N ASN A 69 -21.12 -8.16 7.83
CA ASN A 69 -21.22 -9.06 8.99
C ASN A 69 -20.44 -8.55 10.21
N HIS A 70 -19.24 -8.00 9.97
CA HIS A 70 -18.21 -7.76 10.97
C HIS A 70 -17.36 -6.51 10.63
N PRO A 71 -17.92 -5.30 10.74
CA PRO A 71 -17.28 -4.07 10.24
C PRO A 71 -15.92 -3.76 10.89
N LEU A 72 -15.71 -4.15 12.15
CA LEU A 72 -14.40 -4.00 12.81
C LEU A 72 -13.29 -4.83 12.16
N TRP A 73 -13.60 -6.07 11.76
CA TRP A 73 -12.64 -6.95 11.12
C TRP A 73 -12.28 -6.45 9.73
N TYR A 74 -13.25 -5.87 9.02
CA TYR A 74 -13.04 -5.19 7.75
C TYR A 74 -12.08 -3.99 7.89
N ILE A 75 -12.31 -3.11 8.87
CA ILE A 75 -11.42 -1.97 9.13
C ILE A 75 -10.01 -2.47 9.48
N PHE A 76 -9.88 -3.48 10.33
CA PHE A 76 -8.59 -4.03 10.72
C PHE A 76 -7.82 -4.63 9.54
N SER A 77 -8.50 -5.34 8.63
CA SER A 77 -7.85 -5.88 7.44
C SER A 77 -7.33 -4.79 6.50
N TYR A 78 -8.06 -3.69 6.34
CA TYR A 78 -7.60 -2.55 5.53
C TYR A 78 -6.41 -1.84 6.17
N ILE A 79 -6.43 -1.62 7.50
CA ILE A 79 -5.27 -1.07 8.23
C ILE A 79 -4.03 -1.95 8.03
N LEU A 80 -4.19 -3.27 8.02
CA LEU A 80 -3.09 -4.21 7.81
C LEU A 80 -2.58 -4.19 6.36
N LEU A 81 -3.47 -4.07 5.38
CA LEU A 81 -3.10 -3.89 3.98
C LEU A 81 -2.34 -2.57 3.77
N ASP A 82 -2.85 -1.47 4.32
CA ASP A 82 -2.21 -0.14 4.28
C ASP A 82 -0.80 -0.19 4.87
N PHE A 83 -0.63 -0.87 6.01
CA PHE A 83 0.68 -1.03 6.64
C PHE A 83 1.69 -1.75 5.75
N ILE A 84 1.27 -2.85 5.11
CA ILE A 84 2.15 -3.65 4.26
C ILE A 84 2.55 -2.86 3.02
N PHE A 85 1.57 -2.25 2.33
CA PHE A 85 1.84 -1.52 1.09
C PHE A 85 2.64 -0.24 1.33
N ASP A 86 2.29 0.55 2.35
CA ASP A 86 3.04 1.77 2.67
C ASP A 86 4.47 1.44 3.13
N GLY A 87 4.65 0.36 3.89
CA GLY A 87 5.98 -0.17 4.23
C GLY A 87 6.80 -0.56 2.99
N LEU A 88 6.18 -1.24 2.01
CA LEU A 88 6.83 -1.60 0.74
C LEU A 88 7.18 -0.37 -0.10
N ILE A 89 6.29 0.61 -0.20
CA ILE A 89 6.50 1.88 -0.92
C ILE A 89 7.61 2.69 -0.24
N ALA A 90 7.68 2.71 1.09
CA ALA A 90 8.78 3.35 1.82
C ALA A 90 10.14 2.69 1.52
N CYS A 91 10.17 1.36 1.40
CA CYS A 91 11.37 0.64 0.97
C CYS A 91 11.75 0.99 -0.47
N LEU A 92 10.77 1.17 -1.36
CA LEU A 92 11.00 1.61 -2.73
C LEU A 92 11.58 3.03 -2.78
N ALA A 93 11.09 3.95 -1.93
CA ALA A 93 11.65 5.29 -1.76
C ALA A 93 13.13 5.26 -1.35
N PHE A 94 13.46 4.35 -0.44
CA PHE A 94 14.83 4.14 -0.01
C PHE A 94 15.74 3.66 -1.16
N VAL A 95 15.26 2.71 -1.97
CA VAL A 95 15.97 2.26 -3.17
C VAL A 95 16.21 3.43 -4.14
N PHE A 96 15.21 4.28 -4.38
CA PHE A 96 15.38 5.47 -5.22
C PHE A 96 16.37 6.48 -4.62
N SER A 97 16.45 6.56 -3.29
CA SER A 97 17.43 7.40 -2.59
C SER A 97 18.87 6.96 -2.81
N ALA A 98 19.12 5.70 -3.20
CA ALA A 98 20.46 5.25 -3.58
C ALA A 98 20.88 5.79 -4.96
N PHE A 99 19.93 6.04 -5.87
CA PHE A 99 20.20 6.55 -7.21
C PHE A 99 20.20 8.08 -7.29
N VAL A 100 19.42 8.75 -6.45
CA VAL A 100 19.20 10.20 -6.51
C VAL A 100 19.91 10.90 -5.36
N LYS A 101 20.80 11.85 -5.68
CA LYS A 101 21.55 12.63 -4.67
C LYS A 101 20.66 13.51 -3.78
N TYR A 102 19.49 13.92 -4.27
CA TYR A 102 18.57 14.81 -3.56
C TYR A 102 17.57 14.02 -2.71
N LYS A 103 17.68 14.16 -1.38
CA LYS A 103 16.83 13.47 -0.40
C LYS A 103 15.33 13.77 -0.55
N VAL A 104 14.98 14.99 -0.94
CA VAL A 104 13.56 15.37 -1.15
C VAL A 104 13.00 14.67 -2.38
N LEU A 105 13.79 14.59 -3.45
CA LEU A 105 13.35 13.98 -4.71
C LEU A 105 13.17 12.46 -4.57
N SER A 106 13.95 11.79 -3.73
CA SER A 106 13.81 10.33 -3.52
C SER A 106 12.52 9.93 -2.83
N VAL A 107 11.96 10.80 -1.97
CA VAL A 107 10.67 10.56 -1.29
C VAL A 107 9.49 10.83 -2.22
N ILE A 108 9.61 11.81 -3.11
CA ILE A 108 8.51 12.20 -4.02
C ILE A 108 8.42 11.23 -5.22
N LEU A 109 9.53 10.62 -5.63
CA LEU A 109 9.57 9.69 -6.77
C LEU A 109 8.58 8.52 -6.69
N PRO A 110 8.48 7.76 -5.58
CA PRO A 110 7.49 6.69 -5.43
C PRO A 110 6.06 7.20 -5.61
N MET A 111 5.75 8.37 -5.06
CA MET A 111 4.44 9.02 -5.23
C MET A 111 4.16 9.31 -6.72
N PHE A 112 5.14 9.83 -7.46
CA PHE A 112 4.98 10.04 -8.90
C PHE A 112 4.82 8.74 -9.68
N VAL A 113 5.47 7.65 -9.28
CA VAL A 113 5.29 6.33 -9.89
C VAL A 113 3.86 5.84 -9.67
N CYS A 114 3.34 5.91 -8.43
CA CYS A 114 1.96 5.54 -8.12
C CYS A 114 0.93 6.39 -8.89
N LEU A 115 1.17 7.71 -8.99
CA LEU A 115 0.33 8.61 -9.79
C LEU A 115 0.41 8.31 -11.29
N GLY A 116 1.60 8.00 -11.80
CA GLY A 116 1.79 7.62 -13.20
C GLY A 116 1.06 6.34 -13.56
N ILE A 117 1.12 5.31 -12.69
CA ILE A 117 0.35 4.07 -12.85
C ILE A 117 -1.15 4.38 -12.93
N ASN A 118 -1.66 5.23 -12.04
CA ASN A 118 -3.06 5.61 -12.09
C ASN A 118 -3.45 6.38 -13.35
N TYR A 119 -2.57 7.25 -13.86
CA TYR A 119 -2.86 7.96 -15.10
C TYR A 119 -2.89 7.02 -16.31
N ILE A 120 -1.97 6.05 -16.38
CA ILE A 120 -1.93 5.02 -17.42
C ILE A 120 -3.18 4.13 -17.35
N GLU A 121 -3.62 3.79 -16.14
CA GLU A 121 -4.84 3.03 -15.87
C GLU A 121 -6.07 3.71 -16.49
N ASN A 122 -6.25 5.02 -16.26
CA ASN A 122 -7.34 5.80 -16.86
C ASN A 122 -7.30 5.81 -18.39
N PHE A 123 -6.10 5.83 -18.99
CA PHE A 123 -5.94 5.79 -20.45
C PHE A 123 -6.32 4.42 -21.03
N ILE A 124 -5.89 3.32 -20.39
CA ILE A 124 -6.21 1.95 -20.81
C ILE A 124 -7.72 1.65 -20.69
N TYR A 125 -8.39 2.20 -19.68
CA TYR A 125 -9.83 2.00 -19.46
C TYR A 125 -10.75 2.89 -20.29
N THR A 126 -10.20 3.82 -21.07
CA THR A 126 -11.01 4.61 -22.01
C THR A 126 -11.35 3.82 -23.30
N ASP A 127 -10.69 2.67 -23.53
CA ASP A 127 -11.01 1.79 -24.66
C ASP A 127 -12.23 0.87 -24.34
N PRO A 128 -13.33 0.94 -25.12
CA PRO A 128 -14.58 0.20 -24.86
C PRO A 128 -14.48 -1.34 -24.95
N SER A 129 -13.31 -1.88 -25.29
CA SER A 129 -13.03 -3.31 -25.51
C SER A 129 -12.08 -3.92 -24.46
N GLY A 130 -11.65 -3.15 -23.46
CA GLY A 130 -10.73 -3.61 -22.41
C GLY A 130 -11.40 -4.43 -21.30
N HIS A 131 -11.36 -5.75 -21.38
CA HIS A 131 -11.93 -6.71 -20.43
C HIS A 131 -11.23 -6.80 -19.04
N LEU A 132 -10.78 -5.70 -18.42
CA LEU A 132 -10.10 -5.73 -17.11
C LEU A 132 -10.79 -4.84 -16.08
N TYR A 133 -11.91 -5.31 -15.54
CA TYR A 133 -12.79 -4.63 -14.58
C TYR A 133 -12.24 -4.57 -13.14
N HIS A 134 -10.97 -4.20 -12.94
CA HIS A 134 -10.38 -4.17 -11.60
C HIS A 134 -9.40 -3.03 -11.41
N GLU A 135 -9.45 -2.36 -10.25
CA GLU A 135 -8.54 -1.26 -9.90
C GLU A 135 -7.08 -1.78 -9.81
N LEU A 136 -6.21 -1.23 -10.66
CA LEU A 136 -4.79 -1.57 -10.80
C LEU A 136 -3.89 -0.68 -9.94
N SER A 137 -4.32 0.54 -9.63
CA SER A 137 -3.50 1.48 -8.87
C SER A 137 -3.54 1.19 -7.37
N PRO A 138 -2.36 1.12 -6.69
CA PRO A 138 -2.29 1.04 -5.23
C PRO A 138 -2.94 2.21 -4.51
N LEU A 139 -3.05 3.38 -5.13
CA LEU A 139 -3.75 4.52 -4.53
C LEU A 139 -5.28 4.31 -4.45
N TYR A 140 -5.82 3.42 -5.27
CA TYR A 140 -7.26 3.19 -5.37
C TYR A 140 -7.69 1.93 -4.63
N PHE A 141 -7.03 0.78 -4.83
CA PHE A 141 -7.46 -0.44 -4.13
C PHE A 141 -7.19 -0.44 -2.62
N LEU A 142 -6.24 0.38 -2.13
CA LEU A 142 -6.00 0.53 -0.70
C LEU A 142 -7.17 1.25 0.00
N ARG A 143 -8.04 1.91 -0.78
CA ARG A 143 -9.23 2.54 -0.22
C ARG A 143 -10.25 1.46 0.13
N ALA A 144 -10.87 1.63 1.29
CA ALA A 144 -11.96 0.78 1.77
C ALA A 144 -13.27 0.89 0.97
N VAL A 145 -13.30 1.74 -0.06
CA VAL A 145 -14.44 2.02 -0.94
C VAL A 145 -13.92 2.05 -2.37
N SER A 146 -14.56 1.28 -3.26
CA SER A 146 -14.25 1.29 -4.68
C SER A 146 -14.69 2.61 -5.31
N THR A 147 -13.93 3.08 -6.29
CA THR A 147 -14.20 4.36 -6.95
C THR A 147 -14.72 4.19 -8.36
N VAL A 148 -14.13 3.26 -9.11
CA VAL A 148 -14.46 3.02 -10.52
C VAL A 148 -14.65 1.53 -10.78
N TYR A 149 -13.82 0.66 -10.20
CA TYR A 149 -13.91 -0.78 -10.37
C TYR A 149 -13.69 -1.53 -9.05
N PRO A 150 -14.24 -2.75 -8.89
CA PRO A 150 -14.02 -3.53 -7.68
C PRO A 150 -12.55 -4.00 -7.60
N ALA A 151 -11.91 -3.74 -6.46
CA ALA A 151 -10.57 -4.26 -6.16
C ALA A 151 -10.60 -5.80 -6.08
N SER A 152 -9.54 -6.45 -6.57
CA SER A 152 -9.41 -7.92 -6.53
C SER A 152 -8.17 -8.37 -5.77
N TRP A 153 -8.30 -9.43 -4.99
CA TRP A 153 -7.18 -10.04 -4.26
C TRP A 153 -6.02 -10.43 -5.17
N ASN A 154 -6.33 -10.86 -6.40
CA ASN A 154 -5.32 -11.26 -7.37
C ASN A 154 -4.38 -10.10 -7.71
N ILE A 155 -4.92 -8.91 -7.95
CA ILE A 155 -4.11 -7.74 -8.32
C ILE A 155 -3.24 -7.30 -7.14
N ILE A 156 -3.83 -7.17 -5.95
CA ILE A 156 -3.13 -6.81 -4.71
C ILE A 156 -1.94 -7.75 -4.47
N LEU A 157 -2.17 -9.07 -4.58
CA LEU A 157 -1.11 -10.06 -4.39
C LEU A 157 -0.04 -9.97 -5.46
N THR A 158 -0.42 -9.80 -6.74
CA THR A 158 0.55 -9.68 -7.82
C THR A 158 1.43 -8.45 -7.67
N GLU A 159 0.86 -7.29 -7.34
CA GLU A 159 1.64 -6.06 -7.16
C GLU A 159 2.54 -6.16 -5.92
N GLY A 160 2.03 -6.68 -4.80
CA GLY A 160 2.83 -6.95 -3.61
C GLY A 160 4.01 -7.88 -3.91
N CYS A 161 3.80 -8.92 -4.71
CA CYS A 161 4.86 -9.84 -5.14
C CYS A 161 5.89 -9.15 -6.05
N ILE A 162 5.45 -8.30 -6.98
CA ILE A 162 6.34 -7.52 -7.87
C ILE A 162 7.20 -6.56 -7.04
N LEU A 163 6.60 -5.82 -6.10
CA LEU A 163 7.33 -4.90 -5.21
C LEU A 163 8.35 -5.67 -4.36
N LEU A 164 7.95 -6.79 -3.74
CA LEU A 164 8.87 -7.64 -2.98
C LEU A 164 10.01 -8.19 -3.85
N PHE A 165 9.73 -8.59 -5.08
CA PHE A 165 10.75 -9.07 -6.01
C PHE A 165 11.75 -7.97 -6.36
N VAL A 166 11.28 -6.77 -6.69
CA VAL A 166 12.13 -5.60 -6.97
C VAL A 166 13.00 -5.27 -5.76
N LEU A 167 12.43 -5.25 -4.56
CA LEU A 167 13.17 -4.99 -3.32
C LEU A 167 14.21 -6.08 -3.03
N CYS A 168 13.90 -7.36 -3.28
CA CYS A 168 14.88 -8.44 -3.13
C CYS A 168 16.08 -8.26 -4.07
N VAL A 169 15.83 -7.99 -5.36
CA VAL A 169 16.90 -7.78 -6.36
C VAL A 169 17.77 -6.58 -5.97
N MET A 170 17.13 -5.48 -5.57
CA MET A 170 17.83 -4.25 -5.20
C MET A 170 18.57 -4.38 -3.87
N GLY A 171 18.01 -5.06 -2.88
CA GLY A 171 18.67 -5.36 -1.61
C GLY A 171 19.89 -6.26 -1.77
N VAL A 172 19.86 -7.24 -2.68
CA VAL A 172 21.06 -8.02 -3.05
C VAL A 172 22.10 -7.11 -3.70
N LYS A 173 21.71 -6.25 -4.63
CA LYS A 173 22.62 -5.32 -5.31
C LYS A 173 23.28 -4.33 -4.33
N GLU A 174 22.53 -3.76 -3.39
CA GLU A 174 23.07 -2.88 -2.36
C GLU A 174 24.03 -3.61 -1.41
N ALA A 175 23.69 -4.85 -1.04
CA ALA A 175 24.57 -5.74 -0.30
C ALA A 175 25.83 -6.15 -1.10
N HIS A 176 25.94 -5.83 -2.39
CA HIS A 176 27.16 -5.92 -3.20
C HIS A 176 27.85 -4.56 -3.43
N CYS A 177 27.12 -3.44 -3.44
CA CYS A 177 27.64 -2.09 -3.72
C CYS A 177 28.12 -1.24 -2.53
N GLU A 178 27.73 -1.49 -1.26
CA GLU A 178 28.32 -0.82 -0.05
C GLU A 178 29.83 -1.13 0.20
N ILE A 179 30.65 -1.21 -0.86
CA ILE A 179 32.11 -1.05 -0.77
C ILE A 179 32.31 0.46 -0.83
N TYR A 180 32.49 1.13 0.31
CA TYR A 180 33.24 2.40 0.54
C TYR A 180 32.88 2.93 1.92
#